data_AF-A0A803LFK1-F1
#
_entry.id   AF-A0A803LFK1-F1
#
_cell.length_a   1.000
_cell.length_b   1.000
_cell.length_c   1.000
_cell.angle_alpha   90.00
_cell.angle_beta   90.00
_cell.angle_gamma   90.00
#
_symmetry.space_group_name_H-M   'P 1'
#
loop_
_entity.id
_entity.type
_entity.pdbx_description
1 polymer ?
#
loop_
_entity_poly.entity_id
_entity_poly.type
_entity_poly.pdbx_seq_one_letter_code
_entity_poly.pdbx_strand_id
1 'polypeptide(L)'
;MVTPKKFNALIVGDDSTNRAINKKYLGKNGFEIGVAKNGQEAVEYFQVGYRFDLVLMDMEMPVMDGLQATGEIRALGVRSLIIGMSSTSSQVKIQEFVNAGLDAYYPKPMNMAKLAAIVGCLIN
;
A
#
# COMPACT_ATOMS: atom_id res chain seq x y z
N MET A 1 -18.94 15.24 -21.35
CA MET A 1 -18.58 15.31 -19.92
C MET A 1 -17.56 14.22 -19.66
N VAL A 2 -16.35 14.56 -19.26
CA VAL A 2 -15.32 13.57 -18.90
C VAL A 2 -15.54 13.25 -17.42
N THR A 3 -15.93 12.01 -17.10
CA THR A 3 -16.03 11.58 -15.70
C THR A 3 -14.62 11.57 -15.13
N PRO A 4 -14.33 12.26 -14.01
CA PRO A 4 -12.99 12.25 -13.43
C PRO A 4 -12.60 10.80 -13.08
N LYS A 5 -11.39 10.39 -13.45
CA LYS A 5 -10.85 9.07 -13.15
C LYS A 5 -10.81 8.91 -11.62
N LYS A 6 -11.56 7.94 -11.09
CA LYS A 6 -11.44 7.51 -9.70
C LYS A 6 -10.27 6.55 -9.57
N PHE A 7 -9.44 6.77 -8.56
CA PHE A 7 -8.32 5.90 -8.24
C PHE A 7 -8.71 4.92 -7.12
N ASN A 8 -8.28 3.68 -7.23
CA ASN A 8 -8.50 2.66 -6.22
C ASN A 8 -7.23 2.46 -5.40
N ALA A 9 -7.34 2.44 -4.08
CA ALA A 9 -6.23 2.13 -3.19
C ALA A 9 -6.55 0.95 -2.29
N LEU A 10 -5.54 0.13 -2.00
CA LEU A 10 -5.58 -0.90 -0.97
C LEU A 10 -4.70 -0.47 0.20
N ILE A 11 -5.27 -0.43 1.41
CA ILE A 11 -4.51 -0.24 2.64
C ILE A 11 -4.35 -1.59 3.32
N VAL A 12 -3.11 -2.04 3.49
CA VAL A 12 -2.75 -3.32 4.10
C VAL A 12 -2.02 -3.05 5.42
N GLY A 13 -2.54 -3.60 6.51
CA GLY A 13 -1.95 -3.44 7.85
C GLY A 13 -2.88 -3.97 8.94
N ASP A 14 -2.36 -4.40 10.08
CA ASP A 14 -3.13 -4.98 11.19
C ASP A 14 -3.57 -3.93 12.23
N ASP A 15 -2.81 -2.84 12.38
CA ASP A 15 -3.14 -1.69 13.24
C ASP A 15 -4.33 -0.88 12.68
N SER A 16 -5.44 -0.87 13.41
CA SER A 16 -6.67 -0.17 13.00
C SER A 16 -6.54 1.35 13.00
N THR A 17 -5.66 1.91 13.82
CA THR A 17 -5.40 3.36 13.92
C THR A 17 -4.65 3.83 12.66
N ASN A 18 -3.59 3.12 12.28
CA ASN A 18 -2.83 3.39 11.06
C ASN A 18 -3.72 3.29 9.82
N ARG A 19 -4.55 2.24 9.74
CA ARG A 19 -5.53 2.10 8.66
C ARG A 19 -6.51 3.27 8.62
N ALA A 20 -7.04 3.71 9.76
CA ALA A 20 -8.00 4.82 9.82
C ALA A 20 -7.37 6.15 9.38
N ILE A 21 -6.12 6.41 9.77
CA ILE A 21 -5.35 7.59 9.37
C ILE A 21 -5.16 7.59 7.85
N ASN A 22 -4.61 6.51 7.30
CA ASN A 22 -4.38 6.37 5.86
C ASN A 22 -5.68 6.46 5.05
N LYS A 23 -6.76 5.84 5.54
CA LYS A 23 -8.07 5.87 4.90
C LYS A 23 -8.63 7.28 4.84
N LYS A 24 -8.56 8.03 5.94
CA LYS A 24 -9.01 9.43 6.00
C LYS A 24 -8.25 10.29 5.00
N TYR A 25 -6.96 10.04 4.82
CA TYR A 25 -6.12 10.81 3.92
C TYR A 25 -6.37 10.51 2.44
N LEU A 26 -6.36 9.25 2.04
CA LEU A 26 -6.66 8.87 0.66
C LEU A 26 -8.10 9.23 0.27
N GLY A 27 -9.06 9.08 1.19
CA GLY A 27 -10.47 9.37 0.91
C GLY A 27 -10.73 10.85 0.64
N LYS A 28 -10.02 11.75 1.33
CA LYS A 28 -10.06 13.20 1.05
C LYS A 28 -9.53 13.56 -0.34
N ASN A 29 -8.74 12.68 -0.95
CA ASN A 29 -8.15 12.87 -2.28
C ASN A 29 -8.88 12.06 -3.36
N GLY A 30 -10.11 11.60 -3.09
CA GLY A 30 -10.98 10.99 -4.10
C GLY A 30 -10.72 9.51 -4.41
N PHE A 31 -9.92 8.81 -3.58
CA PHE A 31 -9.70 7.37 -3.75
C PHE A 31 -10.88 6.54 -3.23
N GLU A 32 -11.20 5.47 -3.94
CA GLU A 32 -11.98 4.36 -3.38
C GLU A 32 -11.03 3.38 -2.69
N ILE A 33 -11.36 2.98 -1.47
CA ILE A 33 -10.39 2.36 -0.56
C ILE A 33 -10.84 0.97 -0.15
N GLY A 34 -10.07 -0.04 -0.56
CA GLY A 34 -10.07 -1.39 -0.02
C GLY A 34 -9.18 -1.48 1.22
N VAL A 35 -9.45 -2.48 2.07
CA VAL A 35 -8.67 -2.75 3.27
C VAL A 35 -8.38 -4.24 3.38
N ALA A 36 -7.12 -4.57 3.69
CA ALA A 36 -6.65 -5.88 4.10
C ALA A 36 -5.97 -5.77 5.48
N LYS A 37 -6.18 -6.76 6.35
CA LYS A 37 -5.66 -6.77 7.73
C LYS A 37 -4.32 -7.48 7.88
N ASN A 38 -3.87 -8.17 6.85
CA ASN A 38 -2.60 -8.88 6.78
C ASN A 38 -2.19 -9.07 5.31
N GLY A 39 -0.98 -9.60 5.08
CA GLY A 39 -0.45 -9.82 3.73
C GLY A 39 -1.25 -10.84 2.92
N GLN A 40 -1.78 -11.88 3.56
CA GLN A 40 -2.53 -12.96 2.91
C GLN A 40 -3.83 -12.43 2.29
N GLU A 41 -4.61 -11.65 3.05
CA GLU A 41 -5.81 -10.97 2.54
C GLU A 41 -5.48 -10.05 1.35
N ALA A 42 -4.33 -9.37 1.39
CA ALA A 42 -3.90 -8.51 0.29
C ALA A 42 -3.62 -9.31 -0.99
N VAL A 43 -2.88 -10.42 -0.88
CA VAL A 43 -2.61 -11.33 -2.01
C VAL A 43 -3.92 -11.89 -2.58
N GLU A 44 -4.85 -12.31 -1.72
CA GLU A 44 -6.15 -12.85 -2.11
C GLU A 44 -6.97 -11.86 -2.94
N TYR A 45 -6.99 -10.57 -2.57
CA TYR A 45 -7.66 -9.54 -3.37
C TYR A 45 -7.15 -9.54 -4.82
N PHE A 46 -5.83 -9.62 -5.03
CA PHE A 46 -5.27 -9.64 -6.38
C PHE A 46 -5.54 -10.96 -7.11
N GLN A 47 -5.49 -12.09 -6.40
CA GLN A 47 -5.80 -13.41 -6.98
C GLN A 47 -7.24 -13.51 -7.49
N VAL A 48 -8.20 -12.93 -6.78
CA VAL A 48 -9.62 -12.92 -7.20
C VAL A 48 -9.94 -11.79 -8.19
N GLY A 49 -8.93 -11.03 -8.63
CA GLY A 49 -9.04 -10.10 -9.76
C GLY A 49 -9.33 -8.64 -9.40
N TYR A 50 -9.29 -8.24 -8.11
CA TYR A 50 -9.36 -6.83 -7.76
C TYR A 50 -8.15 -6.07 -8.32
N ARG A 51 -8.38 -4.80 -8.66
CA ARG A 51 -7.34 -3.92 -9.22
C ARG A 51 -7.27 -2.64 -8.41
N PHE A 52 -6.07 -2.30 -7.99
CA PHE A 52 -5.75 -1.08 -7.27
C PHE A 52 -4.69 -0.31 -8.05
N ASP A 53 -4.79 1.02 -8.05
CA ASP A 53 -3.74 1.90 -8.57
C ASP A 53 -2.61 2.04 -7.54
N LEU A 54 -2.95 2.04 -6.25
CA LEU A 54 -2.04 2.22 -5.12
C LEU A 54 -2.24 1.13 -4.05
N VAL A 55 -1.15 0.63 -3.48
CA VAL A 55 -1.13 -0.21 -2.29
C VAL A 55 -0.26 0.46 -1.23
N LEU A 56 -0.83 0.73 -0.06
CA LEU A 56 -0.06 1.09 1.14
C LEU A 56 0.16 -0.18 1.94
N MET A 57 1.38 -0.71 1.91
CA MET A 57 1.75 -2.01 2.48
C MET A 57 2.49 -1.83 3.80
N ASP A 58 1.89 -2.24 4.91
CA ASP A 58 2.59 -2.42 6.17
C ASP A 58 3.58 -3.60 6.08
N MET A 59 4.81 -3.45 6.57
CA MET A 59 5.75 -4.55 6.68
C MET A 59 5.38 -5.51 7.82
N GLU A 60 5.06 -4.99 9.00
CA GLU A 60 4.88 -5.80 10.21
C GLU A 60 3.41 -6.19 10.37
N MET A 61 3.08 -7.44 10.05
CA MET A 61 1.72 -7.97 10.17
C MET A 61 1.74 -9.43 10.61
N PRO A 62 0.67 -9.93 11.27
CA PRO A 62 0.48 -11.34 11.52
C PRO A 62 0.16 -12.10 10.23
N VAL A 63 0.25 -13.44 10.27
CA VAL A 63 -0.07 -14.38 9.18
C VAL A 63 0.92 -14.33 8.01
N MET A 64 0.99 -13.19 7.33
CA MET A 64 1.92 -12.93 6.23
C MET A 64 2.36 -11.48 6.32
N ASP A 65 3.67 -11.27 6.33
CA ASP A 65 4.26 -9.94 6.42
C ASP A 65 4.22 -9.19 5.08
N GLY A 66 4.48 -7.89 5.11
CA GLY A 66 4.40 -7.06 3.90
C GLY A 66 5.48 -7.39 2.86
N LEU A 67 6.63 -7.90 3.29
CA LEU A 67 7.72 -8.29 2.41
C LEU A 67 7.32 -9.51 1.57
N GLN A 68 6.81 -10.54 2.23
CA GLN A 68 6.28 -11.75 1.57
C GLN A 68 5.12 -11.38 0.65
N ALA A 69 4.15 -10.62 1.16
CA ALA A 69 2.97 -10.21 0.38
C ALA A 69 3.36 -9.41 -0.87
N THR A 70 4.34 -8.51 -0.76
CA THR A 70 4.82 -7.73 -1.91
C THR A 70 5.41 -8.63 -2.98
N GLY A 71 6.28 -9.57 -2.59
CA GLY A 71 6.85 -10.55 -3.52
C GLY A 71 5.79 -11.37 -4.24
N GLU A 72 4.80 -11.89 -3.50
CA GLU A 72 3.69 -12.66 -4.08
C GLU A 72 2.83 -11.83 -5.03
N ILE A 73 2.46 -10.61 -4.64
CA ILE A 73 1.68 -9.69 -5.49
C ILE A 73 2.44 -9.38 -6.79
N ARG A 74 3.76 -9.16 -6.72
CA ARG A 74 4.59 -8.95 -7.91
C ARG A 74 4.69 -10.20 -8.77
N ALA A 75 4.78 -11.39 -8.18
CA ALA A 75 4.79 -12.66 -8.90
C ALA A 75 3.48 -12.92 -9.69
N LEU A 76 2.35 -12.35 -9.25
CA LEU A 76 1.08 -12.33 -10.01
C LEU A 76 1.10 -11.37 -11.21
N GLY A 77 2.20 -10.65 -11.45
CA GLY A 77 2.33 -9.68 -12.54
C GLY A 77 1.67 -8.33 -12.25
N VAL A 78 1.32 -8.05 -10.99
CA VAL A 78 0.65 -6.81 -10.58
C VAL A 78 1.62 -5.62 -10.68
N ARG A 79 1.16 -4.57 -11.35
CA ARG A 79 1.90 -3.31 -11.58
C ARG A 79 1.35 -2.11 -10.81
N SER A 80 0.47 -2.34 -9.85
CA SER A 80 0.03 -1.31 -8.90
C SER A 80 1.25 -0.64 -8.25
N LEU A 81 1.12 0.64 -7.91
CA LEU A 81 2.13 1.34 -7.12
C LEU A 81 2.11 0.77 -5.70
N ILE A 82 3.16 0.10 -5.25
CA ILE A 82 3.26 -0.47 -3.90
C ILE A 82 4.21 0.37 -3.07
N ILE A 83 3.68 0.98 -2.01
CA ILE A 83 4.42 1.82 -1.09
C ILE A 83 4.50 1.15 0.25
N GLY A 84 5.71 0.76 0.62
CA GLY A 84 5.99 0.08 1.88
C GLY A 84 6.06 1.06 3.05
N MET A 85 5.58 0.61 4.20
CA MET A 85 5.60 1.32 5.47
C MET A 85 6.06 0.41 6.59
N SER A 86 7.02 0.86 7.39
CA SER A 86 7.51 0.10 8.54
C SER A 86 7.87 1.01 9.70
N SER A 87 7.77 0.49 10.93
CA SER A 87 8.31 1.13 12.14
C SER A 87 9.75 0.71 12.45
N THR A 88 10.33 -0.21 11.67
CA THR A 88 11.69 -0.72 11.89
C THR A 88 12.75 0.32 11.55
N SER A 89 13.85 0.30 12.30
CA SER A 89 15.07 1.06 12.00
C SER A 89 16.15 0.19 11.33
N SER A 90 15.90 -1.11 11.14
CA SER A 90 16.83 -2.02 10.50
C SER A 90 16.93 -1.74 9.01
N GLN A 91 18.09 -1.22 8.57
CA GLN A 91 18.35 -0.96 7.16
C GLN A 91 18.33 -2.24 6.32
N VAL A 92 18.76 -3.37 6.88
CA VAL A 92 18.74 -4.66 6.19
C VAL A 92 17.30 -5.05 5.84
N LYS A 93 16.39 -5.02 6.84
CA LYS A 93 14.98 -5.36 6.63
C LYS A 93 14.29 -4.41 5.64
N ILE A 94 14.59 -3.11 5.73
CA ILE A 94 14.06 -2.12 4.78
C ILE A 94 14.55 -2.43 3.37
N GLN A 95 15.84 -2.78 3.21
CA GLN A 95 16.39 -3.10 1.90
C GLN A 95 15.80 -4.39 1.32
N GLU A 96 15.60 -5.42 2.14
CA GLU A 96 14.91 -6.65 1.72
C GLU A 96 13.48 -6.35 1.27
N PHE A 97 12.77 -5.48 2.00
CA PHE A 97 11.42 -5.08 1.65
C PHE A 97 11.37 -4.29 0.33
N VAL A 98 12.30 -3.36 0.12
CA VAL A 98 12.46 -2.65 -1.16
C VAL A 98 12.74 -3.64 -2.30
N ASN A 99 13.66 -4.58 -2.09
CA ASN A 99 14.05 -5.58 -3.07
C ASN A 99 12.91 -6.56 -3.42
N ALA A 100 11.92 -6.74 -2.53
CA ALA A 100 10.71 -7.51 -2.82
C ALA A 100 9.85 -6.88 -3.92
N GLY A 101 10.09 -5.62 -4.26
CA GLY A 101 9.46 -4.93 -5.40
C GLY A 101 8.58 -3.75 -5.02
N LEU A 102 8.93 -3.02 -3.95
CA LEU A 102 8.30 -1.73 -3.64
C LEU A 102 8.69 -0.66 -4.67
N ASP A 103 7.78 0.25 -4.95
CA ASP A 103 8.07 1.45 -5.74
C ASP A 103 8.59 2.59 -4.86
N ALA A 104 8.17 2.63 -3.59
CA ALA A 104 8.66 3.58 -2.60
C ALA A 104 8.56 3.00 -1.19
N TYR A 105 9.36 3.56 -0.27
CA TYR A 105 9.34 3.22 1.15
C TYR A 105 9.23 4.48 2.00
N TYR A 106 8.41 4.43 3.05
CA TYR A 106 8.34 5.49 4.06
C TYR A 106 8.30 4.93 5.48
N PRO A 107 9.07 5.50 6.42
CA PRO A 107 8.92 5.15 7.83
C PRO A 107 7.55 5.61 8.34
N LYS A 108 6.97 4.81 9.23
CA LYS A 108 5.74 5.17 9.94
C LYS A 108 6.00 6.26 11.00
N PRO A 109 5.00 7.11 11.31
CA PRO A 109 3.73 7.23 10.60
C PRO A 109 3.91 7.93 9.24
N MET A 110 3.16 7.48 8.24
CA MET A 110 3.10 8.19 6.97
C MET A 110 2.38 9.53 7.17
N ASN A 111 3.05 10.64 6.83
CA ASN A 111 2.48 11.97 6.99
C ASN A 111 1.78 12.44 5.70
N MET A 112 0.92 13.45 5.85
CA MET A 112 0.11 14.00 4.77
C MET A 112 0.93 14.54 3.60
N ALA A 113 2.07 15.17 3.87
CA ALA A 113 2.91 15.74 2.83
C ALA A 113 3.47 14.66 1.89
N LYS A 114 3.91 13.53 2.45
CA LYS A 114 4.43 12.38 1.67
C LYS A 114 3.33 11.77 0.81
N LEU A 115 2.15 11.53 1.40
CA LEU A 115 1.03 10.94 0.67
C LEU A 115 0.51 11.89 -0.43
N ALA A 116 0.46 13.19 -0.18
CA ALA A 116 0.07 14.18 -1.18
C ALA A 116 1.05 14.21 -2.37
N ALA A 117 2.35 14.05 -2.13
CA ALA A 117 3.34 13.95 -3.20
C ALA A 117 3.11 12.72 -4.10
N ILE A 118 2.84 11.56 -3.49
CA ILE A 118 2.51 10.32 -4.21
C ILE A 118 1.26 10.51 -5.07
N VAL A 119 0.20 11.03 -4.46
CA VAL A 119 -1.08 11.26 -5.13
C VAL A 119 -0.94 12.27 -6.28
N GLY A 120 -0.16 13.33 -6.08
CA GLY A 120 0.14 14.32 -7.12
C GLY A 120 0.83 13.73 -8.34
N CYS A 121 1.68 12.70 -8.17
CA CYS A 121 2.30 11.97 -9.29
C CYS A 121 1.34 11.03 -10.02
N LEU A 122 0.25 10.58 -9.38
CA LEU A 122 -0.73 9.68 -10.00
C LEU A 122 -1.82 10.42 -10.79
N ILE A 123 -2.12 11.67 -10.40
CA ILE A 123 -3.23 12.46 -10.94
C ILE A 123 -2.81 13.38 -12.10
N ASN A 124 -1.51 13.70 -12.21
CA ASN A 124 -0.95 14.50 -13.33
C ASN A 124 -0.51 13.60 -14.50
#